data_AF-A0A354CK46-F1
#
_entry.id   AF-A0A354CK46-F1
#
_cell.length_a   1.000
_cell.length_b   1.000
_cell.length_c   1.000
_cell.angle_alpha   90.00
_cell.angle_beta   90.00
_cell.angle_gamma   90.00
#
_symmetry.space_group_name_H-M   'P 1'
#
loop_
_entity.id
_entity.type
_entity.pdbx_description
1 polymer ?
#
loop_
_entity_poly.entity_id
_entity_poly.type
_entity_poly.pdbx_seq_one_letter_code
_entity_poly.pdbx_strand_id
1 'polypeptide(L)'
;EPTNHLDLESIKWLETFLLNYPGSVLIVAHDRYFLDRIVTKIVELDNGVCTVYQGNYTQYSEKRAIVRNMKLKEYLNQQREI
;
A
#
# COMPACT_ATOMS: atom_id res chain seq x y z
N GLU A 1 6.05 -17.41 20.48
CA GLU A 1 6.98 -18.32 19.81
C GLU A 1 8.36 -17.67 19.69
N PRO A 2 9.46 -18.37 20.02
CA PRO A 2 10.82 -17.80 20.07
C PRO A 2 11.45 -17.54 18.70
N THR A 3 10.85 -18.04 17.61
CA THR A 3 11.29 -17.87 16.21
C THR A 3 10.96 -16.49 15.63
N ASN A 4 9.95 -15.79 16.15
CA ASN A 4 9.50 -14.48 15.65
C ASN A 4 10.49 -13.33 15.92
N HIS A 5 11.55 -13.58 16.69
CA HIS A 5 12.53 -12.56 17.09
C HIS A 5 13.68 -12.40 16.09
N LEU A 6 14.05 -13.49 15.39
CA LEU A 6 15.11 -13.46 14.36
C LEU A 6 14.66 -12.76 13.08
N ASP A 7 13.38 -12.92 12.72
CA ASP A 7 12.80 -12.20 11.57
C ASP A 7 12.71 -10.70 11.84
N LEU A 8 12.44 -10.30 13.08
CA LEU A 8 12.21 -8.89 13.41
C LEU A 8 13.49 -8.05 13.37
N GLU A 9 14.63 -8.62 13.78
CA GLU A 9 15.94 -7.95 13.59
C GLU A 9 16.35 -7.92 12.12
N SER A 10 16.13 -9.01 11.38
CA SER A 10 16.44 -9.09 9.95
C SER A 10 15.61 -8.09 9.13
N ILE A 11 14.32 -7.94 9.46
CA ILE A 11 13.42 -6.94 8.85
C ILE A 11 13.90 -5.53 9.18
N LYS A 12 14.26 -5.22 10.43
CA LYS A 12 14.76 -3.88 10.80
C LYS A 12 16.07 -3.53 10.09
N TRP A 13 16.96 -4.50 9.93
CA TRP A 13 18.18 -4.31 9.16
C TRP A 13 17.86 -4.03 7.69
N LEU A 14 16.95 -4.81 7.10
CA LEU A 14 16.51 -4.62 5.72
C LEU A 14 15.82 -3.26 5.51
N GLU A 15 14.96 -2.85 6.43
CA GLU A 15 14.33 -1.53 6.45
C GLU A 15 15.39 -0.42 6.40
N THR A 16 16.39 -0.50 7.28
CA THR A 16 17.48 0.47 7.36
C THR A 16 18.32 0.49 6.09
N PHE A 17 18.61 -0.69 5.52
CA PHE A 17 19.35 -0.82 4.27
C PHE A 17 18.59 -0.17 3.11
N LEU A 18 17.29 -0.45 2.98
CA LEU A 18 16.45 0.09 1.90
C LEU A 18 16.26 1.61 2.03
N LEU A 19 16.12 2.14 3.24
CA LEU A 19 16.01 3.59 3.46
C LEU A 19 17.28 4.36 3.09
N ASN A 20 18.45 3.74 3.24
CA ASN A 20 19.74 4.35 2.90
C ASN A 20 20.21 4.01 1.48
N TYR A 21 19.46 3.20 0.73
CA TYR A 21 19.83 2.83 -0.62
C TYR A 21 19.60 4.02 -1.57
N PRO A 22 20.62 4.48 -2.32
CA PRO A 22 20.51 5.69 -3.16
C PRO A 22 19.71 5.50 -4.45
N GLY A 23 19.31 4.26 -4.77
CA GLY A 23 18.54 3.92 -5.97
C GLY A 23 17.05 3.77 -5.72
N SER A 24 16.30 3.54 -6.80
CA SER A 24 14.89 3.15 -6.70
C SER A 24 14.79 1.63 -6.54
N VAL A 25 13.94 1.19 -5.60
CA VAL A 25 13.67 -0.23 -5.37
C VAL A 25 12.19 -0.50 -5.62
N LEU A 26 11.89 -1.57 -6.35
CA LEU A 26 10.54 -2.09 -6.49
C LEU A 26 10.36 -3.23 -5.50
N ILE A 27 9.34 -3.12 -4.64
CA ILE A 27 9.07 -4.08 -3.58
C ILE A 27 7.67 -4.63 -3.78
N VAL A 28 7.55 -5.96 -3.73
CA VAL A 28 6.26 -6.67 -3.71
C VAL A 28 6.21 -7.46 -2.40
N ALA A 29 5.33 -7.04 -1.49
CA ALA A 29 5.18 -7.65 -0.18
C ALA A 29 3.71 -7.71 0.24
N HIS A 30 3.37 -8.63 1.13
CA HIS A 30 2.04 -8.73 1.75
C HIS A 30 1.98 -8.05 3.14
N ASP A 31 3.13 -7.74 3.75
CA ASP A 31 3.21 -7.07 5.05
C ASP A 31 2.93 -5.56 4.90
N ARG A 32 1.81 -5.13 5.48
CA ARG A 32 1.34 -3.75 5.41
C ARG A 32 2.20 -2.80 6.24
N TYR A 33 2.73 -3.25 7.38
CA TYR A 33 3.55 -2.41 8.26
C TYR A 33 4.93 -2.17 7.65
N PHE A 34 5.50 -3.21 7.02
CA PHE A 34 6.73 -3.07 6.25
C PHE A 34 6.56 -2.11 5.07
N LEU A 35 5.49 -2.28 4.28
CA LEU A 35 5.19 -1.38 3.17
C LEU A 35 5.00 0.06 3.68
N ASP A 36 4.24 0.26 4.76
CA ASP A 36 3.97 1.60 5.30
C ASP A 36 5.24 2.36 5.72
N ARG A 37 6.27 1.64 6.16
CA ARG A 37 7.53 2.24 6.64
C ARG A 37 8.54 2.51 5.54
N ILE A 38 8.51 1.73 4.46
CA ILE A 38 9.55 1.76 3.41
C ILE A 38 9.07 2.42 2.12
N VAL A 39 7.80 2.23 1.74
CA VAL A 39 7.33 2.73 0.45
C VAL A 39 6.91 4.18 0.55
N THR A 40 7.35 4.97 -0.43
CA THR A 40 6.94 6.37 -0.61
C THR A 40 5.93 6.54 -1.74
N LYS A 41 5.73 5.48 -2.52
CA LYS A 41 4.82 5.41 -3.67
C LYS A 41 4.27 4.00 -3.78
N ILE A 42 2.98 3.89 -4.05
CA ILE A 42 2.27 2.63 -4.25
C ILE A 42 1.70 2.61 -5.65
N VAL A 43 1.89 1.48 -6.34
CA VAL A 43 1.25 1.22 -7.63
C VAL A 43 0.20 0.15 -7.41
N GLU A 44 -1.07 0.54 -7.55
CA GLU A 44 -2.19 -0.40 -7.56
C GLU A 44 -2.42 -0.86 -9.01
N LEU A 45 -2.49 -2.17 -9.22
CA LEU A 45 -2.96 -2.75 -10.47
C LEU A 45 -4.36 -3.30 -10.23
N ASP A 46 -5.37 -2.69 -10.85
CA ASP A 46 -6.77 -3.14 -10.79
C ASP A 46 -7.36 -3.22 -12.19
N ASN A 47 -7.93 -4.37 -12.57
CA ASN A 47 -8.55 -4.60 -13.88
C ASN A 47 -7.70 -4.18 -15.09
N GLY A 48 -6.38 -4.39 -15.01
CA GLY A 48 -5.43 -4.01 -16.07
C GLY A 48 -5.07 -2.52 -16.10
N VAL A 49 -5.57 -1.72 -15.16
CA VAL A 49 -5.24 -0.31 -14.99
C VAL A 49 -4.25 -0.15 -13.84
N CYS A 50 -3.12 0.51 -14.13
CA CYS A 50 -2.16 0.91 -13.10
C CYS A 50 -2.51 2.29 -12.57
N THR A 51 -2.79 2.39 -11.28
CA THR A 51 -3.01 3.66 -10.58
C THR A 51 -1.88 3.91 -9.59
N VAL A 52 -1.26 5.08 -9.67
CA VAL A 52 -0.13 5.44 -8.80
C VAL A 52 -0.62 6.34 -7.68
N TYR A 53 -0.32 5.93 -6.45
CA TYR A 53 -0.59 6.68 -5.23
C TYR A 53 0.72 7.15 -4.62
N GLN A 54 0.82 8.47 -4.39
CA GLN A 54 1.91 9.05 -3.62
C GLN A 54 1.58 8.93 -2.12
N GLY A 55 2.58 8.50 -1.36
CA GLY A 55 2.46 8.26 0.07
C GLY A 55 2.72 6.81 0.48
N ASN A 56 2.60 6.56 1.77
CA ASN A 56 2.74 5.24 2.37
C ASN A 56 1.47 4.39 2.21
N TYR A 57 1.50 3.17 2.75
CA TYR A 57 0.39 2.22 2.66
C TYR A 57 -0.90 2.73 3.32
N THR A 58 -0.78 3.39 4.46
CA THR A 58 -1.92 3.95 5.19
C THR A 58 -2.65 4.99 4.35
N GLN A 59 -1.91 5.95 3.78
CA GLN A 59 -2.46 6.99 2.91
C GLN A 59 -3.09 6.41 1.64
N TYR A 60 -2.47 5.38 1.06
CA TYR A 60 -3.07 4.63 -0.06
C TYR A 60 -4.40 3.98 0.34
N SER A 61 -4.43 3.27 1.47
CA SER A 61 -5.62 2.57 1.96
C SER A 61 -6.79 3.51 2.21
N GLU A 62 -6.53 4.68 2.81
CA GLU A 62 -7.53 5.72 3.02
C GLU A 62 -8.07 6.27 1.70
N LYS A 63 -7.18 6.67 0.78
CA LYS A 63 -7.58 7.18 -0.54
C LYS A 63 -8.41 6.14 -1.31
N ARG A 64 -8.00 4.88 -1.27
CA ARG A 64 -8.72 3.77 -1.91
C ARG A 64 -10.12 3.58 -1.33
N ALA A 65 -10.25 3.65 0.00
CA ALA A 65 -11.55 3.54 0.66
C ALA A 65 -12.48 4.69 0.27
N ILE A 66 -11.97 5.92 0.22
CA ILE A 66 -12.73 7.10 -0.20
C ILE A 66 -13.24 6.93 -1.64
N VAL A 67 -12.34 6.58 -2.57
CA VAL A 67 -12.69 6.36 -3.98
C VAL A 67 -13.73 5.25 -4.14
N ARG A 68 -13.58 4.15 -3.39
CA ARG A 68 -14.52 3.03 -3.41
C ARG A 68 -15.90 3.43 -2.91
N ASN A 69 -15.96 4.20 -1.82
CA ASN A 69 -17.22 4.68 -1.25
C ASN A 69 -17.92 5.68 -2.17
N MET A 70 -17.17 6.57 -2.84
CA MET A 70 -17.71 7.50 -3.83
C MET A 70 -18.33 6.75 -5.01
N LYS A 71 -17.60 5.81 -5.60
CA LYS A 71 -18.10 4.96 -6.71
C LYS A 71 -19.37 4.20 -6.32
N LEU A 72 -19.40 3.65 -5.11
CA LEU A 72 -20.59 2.93 -4.61
C LEU A 72 -21.79 3.88 -4.46
N LYS A 73 -21.58 5.08 -3.93
CA LYS A 73 -22.65 6.07 -3.75
C LYS A 73 -23.22 6.53 -5.08
N GLU A 74 -22.37 6.78 -6.08
CA GLU A 74 -22.79 7.12 -7.44
C GLU A 74 -23.62 6.00 -8.08
N TYR A 75 -23.16 4.76 -7.99
CA TYR A 75 -23.88 3.57 -8.48
C TYR A 75 -25.26 3.40 -7.82
N LEU A 76 -25.36 3.66 -6.51
CA LEU A 76 -26.64 3.61 -5.79
C LEU A 76 -27.58 4.74 -6.19
N ASN A 77 -27.06 5.95 -6.44
CA ASN A 77 -27.88 7.06 -6.91
C ASN A 77 -28.46 6.78 -8.30
N GLN A 78 -27.65 6.29 -9.23
CA GLN A 78 -28.10 5.94 -10.59
C GLN A 78 -29.21 4.88 -10.58
N GLN A 79 -29.13 3.88 -9.69
CA GLN A 79 -30.19 2.88 -9.57
C GLN A 79 -31.49 3.40 -8.93
N ARG A 80 -31.45 4.50 -8.18
CA ARG A 80 -32.65 5.11 -7.59
C ARG A 80 -33.40 6.00 -8.59
N GLU A 81 -32.73 6.41 -9.66
CA GLU A 81 -33.31 7.24 -10.73
C GLU A 81 -33.89 6.41 -11.89
N ILE A 82 -33.81 5.07 -11.81
CA ILE A 82 -34.42 4.09 -12.73
C ILE A 82 -35.66 3.48 -12.04
#